data_AF-A0A966SK43-F1
#
_entry.id   AF-A0A966SK43-F1
#
_cell.length_a   1.000
_cell.length_b   1.000
_cell.length_c   1.000
_cell.angle_alpha   90.00
_cell.angle_beta   90.00
_cell.angle_gamma   90.00
#
_symmetry.space_group_name_H-M   'P 1'
#
loop_
_entity.id
_entity.type
_entity.pdbx_description
1 polymer ?
#
loop_
_entity_poly.entity_id
_entity_poly.type
_entity_poly.pdbx_seq_one_letter_code
_entity_poly.pdbx_strand_id
1 'polypeptide(L)' 'MTKPTQTVLRAAHGGRRFRIEFGGEGIGYYLYVYDGERCTHDYLQDTLDIARRFALERLGVPTESWTDADERPLD' A
#
# COMPACT_ATOMS: atom_id res chain seq x y z
N MET A 1 -18.49 11.97 9.21
CA MET A 1 -17.17 12.49 8.76
C MET A 1 -16.31 11.29 8.40
N THR A 2 -16.12 11.02 7.12
CA THR A 2 -15.15 10.03 6.64
C THR A 2 -13.77 10.65 6.81
N LYS A 3 -12.93 10.09 7.70
CA LYS A 3 -11.52 10.48 7.77
C LYS A 3 -10.89 10.18 6.39
N PRO A 4 -10.05 11.05 5.83
CA PRO A 4 -9.36 10.75 4.59
C PRO A 4 -8.47 9.52 4.80
N THR A 5 -8.49 8.58 3.86
CA THR A 5 -7.49 7.52 3.80
C THR A 5 -6.12 8.14 3.61
N GLN A 6 -5.17 7.79 4.48
CA GLN A 6 -3.80 8.27 4.38
C GLN A 6 -2.95 7.18 3.73
N THR A 7 -2.39 7.45 2.54
CA THR A 7 -1.36 6.57 1.99
C THR A 7 -0.17 6.58 2.94
N VAL A 8 0.24 5.41 3.41
CA VAL A 8 1.38 5.25 4.32
C VAL A 8 2.61 4.75 3.58
N LEU A 9 2.45 3.78 2.67
CA LEU A 9 3.55 3.19 1.94
C LEU A 9 3.26 3.10 0.45
N ARG A 10 4.32 3.18 -0.37
CA ARG A 10 4.28 3.00 -1.82
C ARG A 10 5.38 2.04 -2.24
N ALA A 11 5.12 1.25 -3.29
CA ALA A 11 6.12 0.41 -3.91
C ALA A 11 5.88 0.30 -5.42
N ALA A 12 6.93 -0.06 -6.16
CA ALA A 12 6.85 -0.46 -7.55
C ALA A 12 7.59 -1.79 -7.73
N HIS A 13 6.94 -2.78 -8.33
CA HIS A 13 7.54 -4.10 -8.54
C HIS A 13 6.92 -4.80 -9.74
N GLY A 14 7.76 -5.37 -10.61
CA GLY A 14 7.31 -6.12 -11.79
C GLY A 14 6.37 -5.33 -12.70
N GLY A 15 6.65 -4.05 -12.94
CA GLY A 15 5.82 -3.16 -13.79
C GLY A 15 4.52 -2.66 -13.14
N ARG A 16 4.19 -3.10 -11.93
CA ARG A 16 2.99 -2.70 -11.19
C ARG A 16 3.33 -1.71 -10.09
N ARG A 17 2.36 -0.88 -9.70
CA ARG A 17 2.48 0.06 -8.57
C ARG A 17 1.59 -0.41 -7.43
N PHE A 18 2.05 -0.19 -6.22
CA PHE A 18 1.35 -0.61 -5.01
C PHE A 18 1.25 0.56 -4.04
N ARG A 19 0.14 0.62 -3.31
CA ARG A 19 -0.08 1.59 -2.23
C ARG A 19 -0.67 0.87 -1.04
N ILE A 20 -0.15 1.16 0.15
CA ILE A 20 -0.84 0.81 1.39
C ILE A 20 -1.41 2.09 1.97
N GLU A 21 -2.71 2.08 2.26
CA GLU A 21 -3.42 3.21 2.88
C GLU A 21 -4.05 2.80 4.20
N PHE A 22 -3.97 3.67 5.20
CA PHE A 22 -4.68 3.46 6.44
C PHE A 22 -6.16 3.84 6.25
N GLY A 23 -7.04 2.85 6.40
CA GLY A 23 -8.49 2.97 6.28
C GLY A 23 -9.16 3.63 7.49
N GLY A 24 -8.44 3.72 8.61
CA GLY A 24 -8.94 4.21 9.88
C GLY A 24 -8.98 3.15 10.96
N GLU A 25 -9.14 3.61 12.20
CA GLU A 25 -9.23 2.75 13.37
C GLU A 25 -10.46 1.83 13.27
N GLY A 26 -10.27 0.53 13.53
CA GLY A 26 -11.31 -0.49 13.39
C GLY A 26 -11.58 -0.96 11.96
N ILE A 27 -10.92 -0.38 10.95
CA ILE A 27 -11.01 -0.82 9.54
C ILE A 27 -9.71 -1.55 9.14
N GLY A 28 -8.55 -0.94 9.39
CA GLY A 28 -7.24 -1.51 9.04
C GLY A 28 -6.57 -0.81 7.86
N TYR A 29 -5.90 -1.59 7.01
CA TYR A 29 -5.03 -1.11 5.92
C TYR A 29 -5.44 -1.72 4.58
N TYR A 30 -5.64 -0.86 3.58
CA TYR A 30 -5.88 -1.29 2.20
C TYR A 30 -4.58 -1.38 1.43
N LEU A 31 -4.31 -2.52 0.81
CA LEU A 31 -3.27 -2.71 -0.19
C LEU A 31 -3.88 -2.61 -1.58
N TYR A 32 -3.61 -1.52 -2.29
CA TYR A 32 -4.04 -1.30 -3.67
C TYR A 32 -2.97 -1.74 -4.66
N VAL A 33 -3.40 -2.37 -5.75
CA VAL A 33 -2.55 -2.84 -6.86
C VAL A 33 -2.96 -2.14 -8.15
N TYR A 34 -2.01 -1.45 -8.78
CA TYR A 34 -2.22 -0.71 -10.01
C TYR A 34 -1.42 -1.32 -11.16
N ASP A 35 -2.10 -1.45 -12.30
CA ASP A 35 -1.49 -1.73 -13.61
C ASP A 35 -1.65 -0.48 -14.47
N GLY A 36 -0.54 0.22 -14.74
CA GLY A 36 -0.59 1.58 -15.24
C GLY A 36 -1.36 2.51 -14.28
N GLU A 37 -2.36 3.23 -14.79
CA GLU A 37 -3.23 4.13 -14.02
C GLU A 37 -4.43 3.42 -13.38
N ARG A 38 -4.71 2.18 -13.79
CA ARG A 38 -5.89 1.45 -13.35
C ARG A 38 -5.63 0.71 -12.05
N CYS A 39 -6.46 0.98 -11.04
CA CYS A 39 -6.54 0.10 -9.87
C CYS A 39 -7.19 -1.23 -10.28
N THR A 40 -6.49 -2.33 -10.05
CA THR A 40 -6.95 -3.66 -10.44
C THR A 40 -7.49 -4.45 -9.26
N HIS A 41 -6.92 -4.24 -8.07
CA HIS A 41 -7.28 -4.95 -6.84
C HIS A 41 -7.06 -4.05 -5.63
N ASP A 42 -7.87 -4.29 -4.60
CA ASP A 42 -7.70 -3.78 -3.25
C ASP A 42 -7.85 -4.94 -2.26
N TYR A 43 -6.94 -5.00 -1.29
CA TYR A 43 -6.94 -6.03 -0.25
C TYR A 43 -6.93 -5.36 1.12
N LEU A 44 -7.99 -5.55 1.91
CA LEU A 44 -8.06 -5.06 3.29
C LEU A 44 -7.35 -6.03 4.24
N GLN A 45 -6.49 -5.51 5.10
CA GLN A 45 -5.74 -6.24 6.12
C GLN A 45 -5.84 -5.53 7.47
N ASP A 46 -5.81 -6.29 8.56
CA ASP A 46 -5.96 -5.72 9.91
C ASP A 46 -4.79 -4.79 10.31
N THR A 47 -3.56 -5.11 9.86
CA THR A 47 -2.36 -4.36 10.24
C THR A 47 -1.45 -4.09 9.05
N LEU A 48 -0.59 -3.07 9.18
CA LEU A 48 0.41 -2.71 8.18
C LEU A 48 1.40 -3.84 7.90
N ASP A 49 1.81 -4.57 8.93
CA ASP A 49 2.73 -5.71 8.81
C ASP A 49 2.08 -6.85 7.99
N ILE A 50 0.79 -7.15 8.24
CA ILE A 50 0.05 -8.14 7.46
C ILE A 50 -0.07 -7.69 6.00
N ALA A 51 -0.34 -6.41 5.73
CA ALA A 51 -0.38 -5.88 4.36
C ALA A 51 0.95 -6.05 3.61
N ARG A 52 2.09 -5.80 4.27
CA ARG A 52 3.43 -6.00 3.67
C ARG A 52 3.74 -7.47 3.46
N ARG A 53 3.44 -8.34 4.43
CA ARG A 53 3.62 -9.80 4.29
C ARG A 53 2.76 -10.37 3.17
N PHE A 54 1.49 -9.97 3.11
CA PHE A 54 0.60 -10.37 2.02
C PHE A 54 1.16 -9.95 0.65
N ALA A 55 1.65 -8.71 0.53
CA ALA A 55 2.26 -8.24 -0.72
C ALA A 55 3.51 -9.06 -1.10
N LEU A 56 4.34 -9.45 -0.14
CA LEU A 56 5.48 -10.31 -0.37
C LEU A 56 5.04 -11.72 -0.81
N GLU A 57 4.21 -12.39 0.00
CA GLU A 57 3.85 -13.80 -0.18
C GLU A 57 2.94 -14.04 -1.39
N ARG A 58 2.01 -13.11 -1.68
CA ARG A 58 1.00 -13.27 -2.73
C ARG A 58 1.33 -12.53 -4.01
N LEU A 59 2.01 -11.39 -3.91
CA LEU A 59 2.27 -10.50 -5.06
C LEU A 59 3.76 -10.42 -5.42
N GLY A 60 4.64 -10.99 -4.59
CA GLY A 60 6.09 -11.00 -4.78
C GLY A 60 6.78 -9.68 -4.46
N VAL A 61 6.11 -8.72 -3.82
CA VAL A 61 6.66 -7.38 -3.56
C VAL A 61 7.62 -7.43 -2.37
N PRO A 62 8.94 -7.20 -2.55
CA PRO A 62 9.90 -7.23 -1.47
C PRO A 62 9.61 -6.17 -0.40
N THR A 63 9.82 -6.49 0.87
CA THR A 63 9.61 -5.56 1.99
C THR A 63 10.44 -4.27 1.84
N GLU A 64 11.64 -4.39 1.26
CA GLU A 64 12.57 -3.29 0.97
C GLU A 64 12.13 -2.37 -0.18
N SER A 65 11.18 -2.79 -1.02
CA SER A 65 10.66 -1.96 -2.12
C SER A 65 9.65 -0.90 -1.66
N TRP A 66 9.27 -0.92 -0.38
CA TRP A 66 8.29 0.00 0.20
C TRP A 66 9.00 1.25 0.74
N THR A 67 8.52 2.41 0.31
CA THR A 67 8.94 3.72 0.84
C THR A 67 7.76 4.42 1.50
N ASP A 68 8.07 5.25 2.50
CA ASP A 68 7.08 6.09 3.17
C ASP A 68 6.50 7.11 2.18
N ALA A 69 5.17 7.23 2.17
CA ALA A 69 4.49 8.12 1.25
C ALA A 69 4.69 9.61 1.59
N ASP A 70 5.18 9.91 2.80
CA ASP A 70 5.46 11.27 3.29
C ASP A 70 6.90 11.75 3.01
N GLU A 71 7.78 10.88 2.49
CA GLU A 71 9.09 11.31 1.98
C GLU A 71 8.90 12.11 0.69
N ARG A 72 8.56 13.40 0.83
CA ARG A 72 8.92 14.42 -0.14
C ARG A 72 10.46 14.49 -0.13
N PRO A 73 11.16 14.37 -1.27
CA PRO A 73 12.49 14.91 -1.33
C PRO A 73 12.40 16.39 -0.94
N LEU A 74 13.10 16.77 0.14
CA LEU A 74 13.37 18.16 0.44
C LEU A 74 14.17 18.70 -0.73
N ASP A 75 13.56 19.56 -1.53
CA ASP A 75 14.22 20.36 -2.55
C ASP A 75 15.18 21.36 -1.91
#